data_AF-A0A1E5NYW3-F1
#
_entry.id   AF-A0A1E5NYW3-F1
#
_cell.length_a   1.000
_cell.length_b   1.000
_cell.length_c   1.000
_cell.angle_alpha   90.00
_cell.angle_beta   90.00
_cell.angle_gamma   90.00
#
_symmetry.space_group_name_H-M   'P 1'
#
loop_
_entity.id
_entity.type
_entity.pdbx_description
1 polymer ?
#
loop_
_entity_poly.entity_id
_entity_poly.type
_entity_poly.pdbx_seq_one_letter_code
_entity_poly.pdbx_strand_id
1 'polypeptide(L)'
;MRKLDGQVLDQSKTDRGYEVTKDTIVEITDEDLDKTPLPTAKAIDVVAFMPTDSIDPLRIGDSHYLAADGQVATPHGQVDCFHSMRWPDDIRSPTPFKTTEVEVDDAEVDAAIDLMEAMA
;
A
#
# COMPACT_ATOMS: atom_id res chain seq x y z
N MET A 1 -13.52 -23.93 13.79
CA MET A 1 -13.88 -25.30 13.31
C MET A 1 -15.00 -25.17 12.30
N ARG A 2 -14.75 -25.46 11.02
CA ARG A 2 -15.78 -25.48 9.97
C ARG A 2 -16.40 -26.89 9.95
N LYS A 3 -17.72 -26.99 10.13
CA LYS A 3 -18.48 -28.25 10.10
C LYS A 3 -19.44 -28.22 8.91
N LEU A 4 -19.52 -29.32 8.17
CA LEU A 4 -20.63 -29.64 7.27
C LEU A 4 -21.30 -30.90 7.84
N ASP A 5 -22.63 -30.88 7.98
CA ASP A 5 -23.43 -32.05 8.38
C ASP A 5 -22.96 -32.80 9.65
N GLY A 6 -22.41 -32.05 10.61
CA GLY A 6 -21.99 -32.58 11.92
C GLY A 6 -20.63 -33.28 11.95
N GLN A 7 -19.95 -33.44 10.82
CA GLN A 7 -18.61 -34.03 10.74
C GLN A 7 -17.52 -32.94 10.76
N VAL A 8 -16.44 -33.19 11.49
CA VAL A 8 -15.25 -32.32 11.50
C VAL A 8 -14.44 -32.66 10.26
N LEU A 9 -14.31 -31.69 9.34
CA LEU A 9 -13.49 -31.84 8.14
C LEU A 9 -12.01 -31.70 8.50
N ASP A 10 -11.21 -32.65 8.01
CA ASP A 10 -9.76 -32.58 8.05
C ASP A 10 -9.27 -31.47 7.11
N GLN A 11 -8.21 -30.75 7.49
CA GLN A 11 -7.67 -29.66 6.66
C GLN A 11 -7.25 -30.14 5.27
N SER A 12 -6.82 -31.41 5.14
CA SER A 12 -6.46 -32.03 3.87
C SER A 12 -7.64 -32.24 2.90
N LYS A 13 -8.88 -31.98 3.33
CA LYS A 13 -10.09 -32.09 2.51
C LYS A 13 -10.73 -30.73 2.20
N THR A 14 -9.99 -29.65 2.43
CA THR A 14 -10.47 -28.28 2.24
C THR A 14 -9.56 -27.55 1.27
N ASP A 15 -9.96 -27.51 0.00
CA ASP A 15 -9.25 -26.74 -1.03
C ASP A 15 -9.62 -25.26 -0.96
N ARG A 16 -8.70 -24.39 -1.39
CA ARG A 16 -8.91 -22.94 -1.45
C ARG A 16 -9.45 -22.57 -2.83
N GLY A 17 -10.70 -22.11 -2.90
CA GLY A 17 -11.28 -21.55 -4.12
C GLY A 17 -11.32 -20.02 -4.08
N TYR A 18 -11.06 -19.36 -5.20
CA TYR A 18 -11.29 -17.94 -5.39
C TYR A 18 -12.57 -17.72 -6.21
N GLU A 19 -13.51 -16.95 -5.68
CA GLU A 19 -14.76 -16.61 -6.36
C GLU A 19 -14.50 -15.47 -7.35
N VAL A 20 -14.56 -15.77 -8.65
CA VAL A 20 -14.35 -14.77 -9.71
C VAL A 20 -15.67 -14.06 -10.03
N THR A 21 -16.77 -14.81 -10.00
CA THR A 21 -18.14 -14.30 -10.09
C THR A 21 -19.03 -15.15 -9.20
N LYS A 22 -20.27 -14.68 -8.94
CA LYS A 22 -21.23 -15.34 -8.03
C LYS A 22 -21.46 -16.84 -8.29
N ASP A 23 -21.24 -17.28 -9.53
CA ASP A 23 -21.45 -18.66 -9.96
C ASP A 23 -20.14 -19.35 -10.44
N THR A 24 -18.98 -18.70 -10.30
CA THR A 24 -17.69 -19.23 -10.76
C THR A 24 -16.65 -19.20 -9.65
N ILE A 25 -16.30 -20.39 -9.16
CA ILE A 25 -15.22 -20.60 -8.21
C ILE A 25 -14.09 -21.28 -8.96
N VAL A 26 -12.91 -20.67 -8.93
CA VAL A 26 -11.67 -21.27 -9.44
C VAL A 26 -10.94 -21.91 -8.27
N GLU A 27 -10.67 -23.21 -8.38
CA GLU A 27 -9.86 -23.94 -7.41
C GLU A 27 -8.39 -23.52 -7.55
N ILE A 28 -7.75 -23.17 -6.44
CA ILE A 28 -6.31 -22.88 -6.37
C ILE A 28 -5.65 -24.06 -5.67
N THR A 29 -4.86 -24.82 -6.43
CA THR A 29 -4.11 -25.96 -5.91
C THR A 29 -2.77 -25.51 -5.30
N ASP A 30 -2.18 -26.32 -4.43
CA ASP A 30 -0.84 -26.05 -3.89
C ASP A 30 0.23 -26.05 -5.02
N GLU A 31 0.03 -26.84 -6.09
CA GLU A 31 0.92 -26.83 -7.26
C GLU A 31 0.88 -25.49 -8.02
N ASP A 32 -0.30 -24.85 -8.08
CA ASP A 32 -0.44 -23.51 -8.67
C ASP A 32 0.25 -22.44 -7.83
N LEU A 33 0.25 -22.61 -6.50
CA LEU A 33 1.01 -21.75 -5.59
C LEU A 33 2.51 -21.97 -5.71
N ASP A 34 2.97 -23.22 -5.88
CA ASP A 34 4.39 -23.54 -6.04
C ASP A 34 4.96 -23.04 -7.39
N LYS A 35 4.11 -22.90 -8.41
CA LYS A 35 4.46 -22.27 -9.70
C LYS A 35 4.55 -20.75 -9.62
N THR A 36 4.08 -20.13 -8.54
CA THR A 36 4.27 -18.69 -8.36
C THR A 36 5.76 -18.40 -8.22
N PRO A 37 6.26 -17.31 -8.83
CA PRO A 37 7.66 -16.94 -8.68
C PRO A 37 7.98 -16.88 -7.18
N LEU A 38 9.03 -17.61 -6.78
CA LEU A 38 9.47 -17.63 -5.39
C LEU A 38 9.55 -16.19 -4.89
N PRO A 39 9.00 -15.88 -3.70
CA PRO A 39 9.12 -14.55 -3.14
C PRO A 39 10.60 -14.22 -3.17
N THR A 40 10.94 -13.17 -3.92
CA THR A 40 12.30 -12.70 -4.07
C THR A 40 12.97 -12.76 -2.70
N ALA A 41 14.19 -13.31 -2.66
CA ALA A 41 14.99 -13.34 -1.44
C ALA A 41 14.86 -11.97 -0.75
N LYS A 42 14.74 -11.93 0.59
CA LYS A 42 14.50 -10.72 1.41
C LYS A 42 15.56 -9.63 1.19
N ALA A 43 15.57 -9.05 0.02
CA ALA A 43 16.55 -8.17 -0.56
C ALA A 43 15.77 -7.06 -1.27
N ILE A 44 16.30 -5.86 -1.18
CA ILE A 44 15.70 -4.67 -1.76
C ILE A 44 16.49 -4.37 -3.03
N ASP A 45 15.83 -4.48 -4.18
CA ASP A 45 16.43 -4.15 -5.46
C ASP A 45 16.25 -2.66 -5.77
N VAL A 46 17.36 -1.97 -6.04
CA VAL A 46 17.32 -0.56 -6.47
C VAL A 46 17.13 -0.53 -7.99
N VAL A 47 15.93 -0.15 -8.42
CA VAL A 47 15.57 -0.09 -9.84
C VAL A 47 16.10 1.18 -10.51
N ALA A 48 15.99 2.34 -9.83
CA ALA A 48 16.44 3.63 -10.34
C ALA A 48 16.57 4.67 -9.22
N PHE A 49 17.32 5.74 -9.50
CA PHE A 49 17.34 6.97 -8.70
C PHE A 49 16.56 8.05 -9.45
N MET A 50 15.58 8.66 -8.80
CA MET A 50 14.72 9.69 -9.41
C MET A 50 14.69 10.95 -8.53
N PRO A 51 14.56 12.15 -9.13
CA PRO A 51 14.31 13.39 -8.39
C PRO A 51 13.00 13.32 -7.60
N THR A 52 12.98 13.87 -6.38
CA THR A 52 11.79 13.80 -5.48
C THR A 52 10.56 14.51 -6.07
N ASP A 53 10.76 15.61 -6.78
CA ASP A 53 9.72 16.39 -7.47
C ASP A 53 9.05 15.62 -8.63
N SER A 54 9.66 14.54 -9.11
CA SER A 54 9.06 13.65 -10.10
C SER A 54 8.05 12.66 -9.51
N ILE A 55 7.97 12.56 -8.18
CA ILE A 55 7.07 11.67 -7.46
C ILE A 55 5.82 12.44 -7.05
N ASP A 56 4.65 12.01 -7.55
CA ASP A 56 3.36 12.52 -7.10
C ASP A 56 3.18 12.21 -5.59
N PRO A 57 3.01 13.24 -4.72
CA PRO A 57 2.83 13.04 -3.29
C PRO A 57 1.66 12.13 -2.92
N LEU A 58 0.61 12.04 -3.75
CA LEU A 58 -0.53 11.13 -3.52
C LEU A 58 -0.14 9.66 -3.60
N ARG A 59 1.00 9.35 -4.22
CA ARG A 59 1.56 7.99 -4.31
C ARG A 59 2.34 7.60 -3.06
N ILE A 60 2.70 8.52 -2.19
CA ILE A 60 3.49 8.24 -1.00
C ILE A 60 2.59 7.63 0.08
N GLY A 61 2.97 6.44 0.56
CA GLY A 61 2.32 5.71 1.63
C GLY A 61 3.11 5.76 2.94
N ASP A 62 3.05 4.67 3.68
CA ASP A 62 3.66 4.53 5.00
C ASP A 62 5.19 4.60 4.94
N SER A 63 5.79 5.19 5.97
CA SER A 63 7.23 5.32 6.13
C SER A 63 7.81 4.18 6.97
N HIS A 64 8.96 3.67 6.54
CA HIS A 64 9.73 2.61 7.19
C HIS A 64 11.18 3.03 7.26
N TYR A 65 11.80 2.89 8.43
CA TYR A 65 13.19 3.27 8.64
C TYR A 65 14.09 2.04 8.59
N LEU A 66 15.16 2.10 7.81
CA LEU A 66 16.16 1.06 7.69
C LEU A 66 17.49 1.56 8.26
N ALA A 67 18.08 0.75 9.12
CA ALA A 67 19.42 0.95 9.62
C ALA A 67 20.32 -0.19 9.12
N ALA A 68 21.55 0.17 8.78
CA ALA A 68 22.61 -0.78 8.49
C ALA A 68 22.81 -1.74 9.67
N ASP A 69 22.77 -3.05 9.40
CA ASP A 69 23.17 -4.09 10.35
C ASP A 69 24.27 -4.98 9.73
N GLY A 70 25.35 -5.21 10.49
CA GLY A 70 26.49 -6.02 10.06
C GLY A 70 27.64 -5.28 9.34
N GLN A 71 28.71 -6.03 9.05
CA GLN A 71 30.03 -5.51 8.70
C GLN A 71 30.18 -5.00 7.25
N VAL A 72 29.20 -5.28 6.39
CA VAL A 72 29.19 -4.90 4.97
C VAL A 72 28.55 -3.52 4.75
N ALA A 73 27.77 -3.05 5.72
CA ALA A 73 27.15 -1.74 5.69
C ALA A 73 27.99 -0.78 6.55
N THR A 74 28.78 0.08 5.93
CA THR A 74 29.51 1.14 6.64
C THR A 74 28.47 2.05 7.30
N PRO A 75 28.29 2.02 8.63
CA PRO A 75 27.23 2.78 9.27
C PRO A 75 27.72 4.22 9.37
N HIS A 76 27.24 5.10 8.49
CA HIS A 76 27.47 6.54 8.61
C HIS A 76 26.57 7.19 9.67
N GLY A 77 25.98 6.40 10.58
CA GLY A 77 24.97 6.86 11.54
C GLY A 77 23.66 7.33 10.89
N GLN A 78 23.48 7.03 9.60
CA GLN A 78 22.30 7.41 8.83
C GLN A 78 21.30 6.27 8.78
N VAL A 79 20.04 6.63 9.01
CA VAL A 79 18.89 5.76 8.88
C VAL A 79 18.18 6.20 7.61
N ASP A 80 17.96 5.28 6.68
CA ASP A 80 17.27 5.58 5.43
C ASP A 80 15.77 5.42 5.61
N CYS A 81 14.99 6.41 5.17
CA CYS A 81 13.53 6.34 5.18
C CYS A 81 13.03 5.84 3.82
N PHE A 82 12.28 4.74 3.86
CA PHE A 82 11.59 4.17 2.72
C PHE A 82 10.11 4.48 2.83
N HIS A 83 9.51 4.94 1.74
CA HIS A 83 8.06 5.12 1.65
C HIS A 83 7.48 4.01 0.79
N SER A 84 6.37 3.39 1.23
CA SER A 84 5.60 2.54 0.34
C SER A 84 4.99 3.40 -0.78
N MET A 85 4.90 2.83 -1.98
CA MET A 85 4.32 3.51 -3.13
C MET A 85 2.94 2.92 -3.39
N ARG A 86 1.91 3.76 -3.36
CA ARG A 86 0.55 3.39 -3.75
C ARG A 86 0.49 3.13 -5.25
N TRP A 87 -0.20 2.05 -5.62
CA TRP A 87 -0.47 1.80 -7.03
C TRP A 87 -1.51 2.78 -7.55
N PRO A 88 -1.54 3.06 -8.87
CA PRO A 88 -2.57 3.93 -9.45
C PRO A 88 -3.99 3.51 -9.06
N ASP A 89 -4.26 2.20 -8.95
CA ASP A 89 -5.57 1.67 -8.57
C ASP A 89 -5.90 1.85 -7.08
N ASP A 90 -4.90 2.06 -6.22
CA ASP A 90 -5.08 2.39 -4.80
C ASP A 90 -5.49 3.85 -4.58
N ILE A 91 -5.31 4.69 -5.60
CA ILE A 91 -5.62 6.12 -5.54
C ILE A 91 -7.05 6.33 -6.02
N ARG A 92 -7.93 6.74 -5.10
CA ARG A 92 -9.34 6.99 -5.43
C ARG A 92 -9.49 8.25 -6.25
N SER A 93 -10.28 8.16 -7.32
CA SER A 93 -10.66 9.33 -8.10
C SER A 93 -11.61 10.25 -7.30
N PRO A 94 -11.43 11.58 -7.38
CA PRO A 94 -12.34 12.56 -6.77
C PRO A 94 -13.63 12.78 -7.58
N THR A 95 -13.84 12.12 -8.72
CA THR A 95 -15.02 12.32 -9.59
C THR A 95 -16.41 12.29 -8.92
N PRO A 96 -16.70 11.50 -7.85
CA PRO A 96 -18.02 11.59 -7.21
C PRO A 96 -18.28 12.93 -6.49
N PHE A 97 -17.24 13.74 -6.27
CA PHE A 97 -17.38 15.06 -5.67
C PHE A 97 -17.66 16.11 -6.76
N LYS A 98 -18.82 16.75 -6.67
CA LYS A 98 -19.11 17.93 -7.47
C LYS A 98 -18.29 19.09 -6.90
N THR A 99 -17.23 19.49 -7.57
CA THR A 99 -16.50 20.72 -7.23
C THR A 99 -17.34 21.92 -7.65
N THR A 100 -17.78 22.71 -6.67
CA THR A 100 -18.26 24.06 -6.94
C THR A 100 -17.04 24.95 -7.01
N GLU A 101 -16.84 25.61 -8.15
CA GLU A 101 -15.81 26.64 -8.29
C GLU A 101 -16.28 27.85 -7.47
N VAL A 102 -15.51 28.21 -6.44
CA VAL A 102 -15.79 29.33 -5.54
C VAL A 102 -14.56 30.22 -5.59
N GLU A 103 -14.76 31.47 -5.96
CA GLU A 103 -13.73 32.50 -5.88
C GLU A 103 -13.47 32.80 -4.40
N VAL A 104 -12.20 32.76 -4.00
CA VAL A 104 -11.76 33.09 -2.64
C VAL A 104 -11.10 34.45 -2.68
N ASP A 105 -11.52 35.36 -1.80
CA ASP A 105 -10.90 36.68 -1.70
C ASP A 105 -9.72 36.70 -0.72
N ASP A 106 -8.87 37.74 -0.81
CA ASP A 106 -7.68 37.87 0.03
C ASP A 106 -8.02 37.95 1.53
N ALA A 107 -9.18 38.52 1.89
CA ALA A 107 -9.60 38.63 3.29
C ALA A 107 -10.03 37.26 3.88
N GLU A 108 -10.62 36.39 3.06
CA GLU A 108 -10.93 35.00 3.44
C GLU A 108 -9.65 34.18 3.64
N VAL A 109 -8.63 34.39 2.80
CA VAL A 109 -7.31 33.74 2.95
C VAL A 109 -6.63 34.21 4.24
N ASP A 110 -6.58 35.53 4.48
CA ASP A 110 -5.97 36.09 5.68
C ASP A 110 -6.66 35.58 6.96
N ALA A 111 -8.00 35.56 6.97
CA ALA A 111 -8.77 35.04 8.09
C ALA A 111 -8.51 33.55 8.34
N ALA A 112 -8.28 32.75 7.30
CA ALA A 112 -7.94 31.33 7.44
C ALA A 112 -6.53 31.14 8.01
N ILE A 113 -5.56 31.97 7.61
CA ILE A 113 -4.20 31.94 8.14
C ILE A 113 -4.21 32.30 9.63
N ASP A 114 -4.87 33.40 10.00
CA ASP A 114 -5.02 33.83 11.39
C ASP A 114 -5.62 32.73 12.27
N LEU A 115 -6.60 32.00 11.74
CA LEU A 115 -7.21 30.86 12.43
C LEU A 115 -6.22 29.71 12.63
N MET A 116 -5.42 29.35 11.62
CA MET A 116 -4.42 28.29 11.74
C MET A 116 -3.34 28.65 12.77
N GLU A 117 -2.88 29.90 12.79
CA GLU A 117 -1.90 30.37 13.77
C GLU A 117 -2.46 30.38 15.19
N ALA A 118 -3.73 30.72 15.37
CA ALA A 118 -4.38 30.68 16.69
C ALA A 118 -4.56 29.26 17.24
N MET A 119 -4.50 28.23 16.38
CA MET A 119 -4.62 26.82 16.76
C MET A 119 -3.28 26.09 16.93
N ALA A 120 -2.16 26.72 16.56
CA ALA A 120 -0.81 26.18 16.71
C ALA A 120 -0.27 26.37 18.14
#